data_AF-A0A2T2SHG2-F1
#
_entry.id   AF-A0A2T2SHG2-F1
#
_cell.length_a   1.000
_cell.length_b   1.000
_cell.length_c   1.000
_cell.angle_alpha   90.00
_cell.angle_beta   90.00
_cell.angle_gamma   90.00
#
_symmetry.space_group_name_H-M   'P 1'
#
loop_
_entity.id
_entity.type
_entity.pdbx_description
1 polymer ?
#
loop_
_entity_poly.entity_id
_entity_poly.type
_entity_poly.pdbx_seq_one_letter_code
_entity_poly.pdbx_strand_id
1 'polypeptide(L)'
;MSSSPALAGRHRAGGFSMRCSKATFRLCLSTPILLEYEEVLADKTTSDAMPNAAEVPPDDERLYALIQQEAWLKALDWLHRAWRRLDGDARACRAAEVFDEAFLADLDARPLEALERRLMLHHGRMRALPDDPLARLTDALAERKQAAGDEEAVRSLRRLGADEGGQQASGRRVRRDDVEVGDAPVRLTRVSSPKGTPDARASLFKSEQERAFFETLRAAFPTHLVYPNAALSAALDFEQIEHRLSNAERDYFFRALVDAVVVDPLGDVRPVYFFELDSAHHDPAEARRKDRRKDAILAKAGQTLFRLRRTDAGAGREAFEKAIRAAVRGA
;
A
#
# COMPACT_ATOMS: atom_id res chain seq x y z
N MET A 1 -32.67 -64.80 -37.00
CA MET A 1 -31.80 -64.84 -35.80
C MET A 1 -30.44 -64.29 -36.20
N SER A 2 -30.29 -63.01 -36.54
CA SER A 2 -30.15 -61.83 -35.66
C SER A 2 -29.54 -62.14 -34.29
N SER A 3 -28.27 -61.78 -34.08
CA SER A 3 -27.89 -60.58 -33.32
C SER A 3 -26.40 -60.61 -32.93
N SER A 4 -25.68 -59.54 -33.30
CA SER A 4 -24.40 -59.14 -32.71
C SER A 4 -24.56 -58.76 -31.24
N PRO A 5 -23.48 -58.87 -30.44
CA PRO A 5 -23.28 -57.97 -29.32
C PRO A 5 -21.84 -57.42 -29.31
N ALA A 6 -21.46 -56.35 -28.65
CA ALA A 6 -22.11 -55.10 -28.22
C ALA A 6 -20.92 -54.23 -27.77
N LEU A 7 -20.93 -52.94 -28.12
CA LEU A 7 -19.97 -51.96 -27.63
C LEU A 7 -20.05 -51.84 -26.11
N ALA A 8 -18.91 -51.97 -25.42
CA ALA A 8 -18.73 -51.49 -24.05
C ALA A 8 -17.84 -50.25 -24.07
N GLY A 9 -18.49 -49.08 -23.99
CA GLY A 9 -17.85 -47.78 -23.90
C GLY A 9 -17.13 -47.58 -22.57
N ARG A 10 -15.84 -47.25 -22.63
CA ARG A 10 -15.12 -46.67 -21.50
C ARG A 10 -15.35 -45.16 -21.50
N HIS A 11 -16.22 -44.70 -20.61
CA HIS A 11 -16.33 -43.29 -20.25
C HIS A 11 -15.01 -42.81 -19.63
N ARG A 12 -14.27 -41.98 -20.36
CA ARG A 12 -13.25 -41.10 -19.78
C ARG A 12 -13.98 -39.98 -19.04
N ALA A 13 -13.93 -40.00 -17.71
CA ALA A 13 -14.19 -38.81 -16.92
C ALA A 13 -13.01 -37.84 -17.14
N GLY A 14 -13.18 -36.93 -18.10
CA GLY A 14 -12.28 -35.80 -18.29
C GLY A 14 -12.48 -34.80 -17.16
N GLY A 15 -11.66 -34.90 -16.11
CA GLY A 15 -11.55 -33.86 -15.09
C GLY A 15 -11.04 -32.58 -15.73
N PHE A 16 -11.93 -31.61 -15.92
CA PHE A 16 -11.60 -30.27 -16.38
C PHE A 16 -10.93 -29.53 -15.20
N SER A 17 -9.62 -29.70 -15.05
CA SER A 17 -8.80 -28.93 -14.13
C SER A 17 -8.67 -27.49 -14.66
N MET A 18 -9.54 -26.57 -14.22
CA MET A 18 -9.30 -25.14 -14.36
C MET A 18 -8.03 -24.77 -13.57
N ARG A 19 -6.88 -24.75 -14.25
CA ARG A 19 -5.73 -23.97 -13.78
C ARG A 19 -6.08 -22.50 -14.03
N CYS A 20 -6.74 -21.88 -13.07
CA CYS A 20 -6.84 -20.42 -13.01
C CYS A 20 -5.43 -19.89 -12.77
N SER A 21 -4.78 -19.44 -13.85
CA SER A 21 -3.55 -18.66 -13.77
C SER A 21 -3.83 -17.40 -12.95
N LYS A 22 -3.31 -17.35 -11.72
CA LYS A 22 -3.29 -16.16 -10.87
C LYS A 22 -2.43 -15.10 -11.56
N ALA A 23 -3.07 -14.22 -12.32
CA ALA A 23 -2.47 -12.95 -12.73
C ALA A 23 -2.72 -11.94 -11.60
N THR A 24 -1.89 -11.99 -10.57
CA THR A 24 -1.90 -10.99 -9.49
C THR A 24 -1.18 -9.75 -10.00
N PHE A 25 -1.90 -8.63 -10.07
CA PHE A 25 -1.32 -7.30 -10.33
C PHE A 25 -0.35 -6.97 -9.20
N ARG A 26 0.95 -6.92 -9.51
CA ARG A 26 2.00 -6.45 -8.59
C ARG A 26 2.20 -4.97 -8.91
N LEU A 27 1.74 -4.08 -8.04
CA LEU A 27 2.09 -2.66 -8.11
C LEU A 27 3.59 -2.52 -7.81
N CYS A 28 4.35 -2.00 -8.78
CA CYS A 28 5.69 -1.47 -8.53
C CYS A 28 5.54 -0.25 -7.61
N LEU A 29 5.82 -0.44 -6.33
CA LEU A 29 6.47 0.61 -5.57
C LEU A 29 7.91 0.65 -6.09
N SER A 30 8.35 1.79 -6.60
CA SER A 30 9.72 2.05 -7.08
C SER A 30 10.72 2.19 -5.92
N THR A 31 10.57 1.36 -4.90
CA THR A 31 11.51 1.20 -3.79
C THR A 31 11.24 -0.17 -3.18
N PRO A 32 12.14 -1.17 -3.35
CA PRO A 32 12.07 -2.38 -2.56
C PRO A 32 12.47 -2.00 -1.14
N ILE A 33 11.48 -1.91 -0.24
CA ILE A 33 11.73 -1.93 1.20
C ILE A 33 12.09 -3.39 1.53
N LEU A 34 13.40 -3.68 1.50
CA LEU A 34 13.96 -4.91 2.05
C LEU A 34 14.00 -4.75 3.57
N LEU A 35 12.95 -5.18 4.26
CA LEU A 35 13.03 -5.48 5.68
C LEU A 35 13.61 -6.89 5.81
N GLU A 36 14.93 -6.97 6.03
CA GLU A 36 15.55 -8.21 6.50
C GLU A 36 15.09 -8.43 7.95
N TYR A 37 14.25 -9.44 8.16
CA TYR A 37 13.89 -9.93 9.48
C TYR A 37 14.92 -11.00 9.89
N GLU A 38 15.72 -10.71 10.92
CA GLU A 38 16.38 -11.77 11.69
C GLU A 38 15.33 -12.47 12.55
N GLU A 39 15.12 -13.78 12.34
CA GLU A 39 14.36 -14.62 13.25
C GLU A 39 15.10 -14.74 14.58
N VAL A 40 14.71 -13.91 15.56
CA VAL A 40 15.06 -14.16 16.96
C VAL A 40 14.18 -15.31 17.46
N LEU A 41 14.77 -16.49 17.62
CA LEU A 41 14.19 -17.64 18.30
C LEU A 41 13.72 -17.23 19.70
N ALA A 42 12.40 -17.08 19.86
CA ALA A 42 11.78 -16.82 21.15
C ALA A 42 11.80 -18.09 22.01
N ASP A 43 12.60 -18.06 23.07
CA ASP A 43 12.56 -19.05 24.15
C ASP A 43 11.23 -18.93 24.90
N LYS A 44 10.56 -20.07 25.08
CA LYS A 44 9.21 -20.16 25.65
C LYS A 44 9.31 -20.34 27.16
N THR A 45 9.29 -19.25 27.93
CA THR A 45 8.76 -19.24 29.30
C THR A 45 8.71 -17.81 29.82
N THR A 46 7.53 -17.17 29.78
CA THR A 46 6.74 -16.80 30.97
C THR A 46 5.52 -16.01 30.51
N SER A 47 4.36 -16.50 30.93
CA SER A 47 3.08 -15.81 30.89
C SER A 47 3.16 -14.59 31.80
N ASP A 48 3.22 -13.40 31.20
CA ASP A 48 2.65 -12.20 31.81
C ASP A 48 1.86 -11.45 30.75
N ALA A 49 0.61 -11.14 31.11
CA ALA A 49 -0.35 -10.46 30.26
C ALA A 49 0.21 -9.10 29.83
N MET A 50 0.56 -8.99 28.54
CA MET A 50 0.84 -7.71 27.90
C MET A 50 -0.46 -6.88 27.87
N PRO A 51 -0.51 -5.70 28.49
CA PRO A 51 -1.66 -4.83 28.36
C PRO A 51 -1.77 -4.34 26.92
N ASN A 52 -3.02 -4.23 26.46
CA ASN A 52 -3.41 -3.72 25.16
C ASN A 52 -2.76 -2.35 24.90
N ALA A 53 -1.96 -2.22 23.84
CA ALA A 53 -1.12 -1.06 23.53
C ALA A 53 -1.92 0.12 22.94
N ALA A 54 -2.96 0.54 23.66
CA ALA A 54 -3.64 1.81 23.45
C ALA A 54 -3.20 2.81 24.54
N GLU A 55 -2.68 3.96 24.09
CA GLU A 55 -2.67 5.25 24.82
C GLU A 55 -1.73 5.46 26.03
N VAL A 56 -0.42 5.26 25.85
CA VAL A 56 0.56 6.11 26.57
C VAL A 56 1.19 7.06 25.55
N PRO A 57 0.97 8.38 25.64
CA PRO A 57 1.59 9.35 24.75
C PRO A 57 3.12 9.15 24.81
N PRO A 58 3.82 9.17 23.66
CA PRO A 58 5.27 9.10 23.65
C PRO A 58 5.86 10.20 24.53
N ASP A 59 6.76 9.84 25.45
CA ASP A 59 7.47 10.79 26.30
C ASP A 59 8.41 11.66 25.45
N ASP A 60 8.27 12.98 25.53
CA ASP A 60 9.08 13.92 24.76
C ASP A 60 10.56 13.86 25.17
N GLU A 61 10.86 13.55 26.44
CA GLU A 61 12.22 13.33 26.92
C GLU A 61 12.87 12.11 26.27
N ARG A 62 12.05 11.13 25.89
CA ARG A 62 12.51 9.97 25.13
C ARG A 62 13.02 10.37 23.75
N LEU A 63 12.39 11.32 23.07
CA LEU A 63 12.86 11.78 21.75
C LEU A 63 14.24 12.43 21.88
N TYR A 64 14.46 13.29 22.88
CA TYR A 64 15.78 13.89 23.11
C TYR A 64 16.86 12.86 23.40
N ALA A 65 16.56 11.85 24.22
CA ALA A 65 17.49 10.75 24.48
C ALA A 65 17.82 9.96 23.20
N LEU A 66 16.83 9.72 22.33
CA LEU A 66 17.04 9.05 21.05
C LEU A 66 17.90 9.88 20.09
N ILE A 67 17.71 11.21 20.05
CA ILE A 67 18.54 12.12 19.25
C ILE A 67 20.00 12.09 19.75
N GLN A 68 20.22 12.19 21.07
CA GLN A 68 21.57 12.12 21.65
C GLN A 68 22.27 10.78 21.40
N GLN A 69 21.51 9.69 21.35
CA GLN A 69 22.02 8.35 21.05
C GLN A 69 22.13 8.09 19.54
N GLU A 70 21.78 9.05 18.69
CA GLU A 70 21.71 8.90 17.24
C GLU A 70 20.81 7.72 16.79
N ALA A 71 19.79 7.40 17.58
CA ALA A 71 18.85 6.32 17.33
C ALA A 71 17.75 6.76 16.35
N TRP A 72 18.14 7.18 15.14
CA TRP A 72 17.30 7.88 14.17
C TRP A 72 16.01 7.14 13.76
N LEU A 73 16.08 5.83 13.55
CA LEU A 73 14.90 5.03 13.20
C LEU A 73 13.85 5.04 14.31
N LYS A 74 14.29 4.88 15.57
CA LYS A 74 13.41 4.93 16.74
C LYS A 74 12.84 6.33 16.96
N ALA A 75 13.62 7.37 16.66
CA ALA A 75 13.14 8.76 16.70
C ALA A 75 12.09 9.04 15.61
N LEU A 76 12.25 8.48 14.41
CA LEU A 76 11.24 8.54 13.35
C LEU A 76 9.96 7.77 13.71
N ASP A 77 10.07 6.61 14.36
CA ASP A 77 8.92 5.87 14.87
C ASP A 77 8.19 6.65 15.97
N TRP A 78 8.93 7.37 16.82
CA TRP A 78 8.36 8.29 17.81
C TRP A 78 7.55 9.40 17.11
N LEU A 79 8.13 10.05 16.09
CA LEU A 79 7.44 11.11 15.33
C LEU A 79 6.19 10.58 14.63
N HIS A 80 6.27 9.39 14.04
CA HIS A 80 5.14 8.71 13.45
C HIS A 80 4.01 8.46 14.47
N ARG A 81 4.31 8.15 15.73
CA ARG A 81 3.28 7.94 16.77
C ARG A 81 2.75 9.26 17.31
N ALA A 82 3.60 10.26 17.44
CA ALA A 82 3.27 11.55 18.03
C ALA A 82 2.63 12.54 17.05
N TRP A 83 2.62 12.28 15.74
CA TRP A 83 2.24 13.28 14.71
C TRP A 83 0.90 13.98 14.96
N ARG A 84 -0.12 13.27 15.46
CA ARG A 84 -1.44 13.87 15.76
C ARG A 84 -1.39 14.90 16.89
N ARG A 85 -0.41 14.80 17.80
CA ARG A 85 -0.18 15.76 18.89
C ARG A 85 0.63 16.98 18.44
N LEU A 86 1.40 16.86 17.35
CA LEU A 86 2.20 17.97 16.83
C LEU A 86 1.34 19.15 16.38
N ASP A 87 0.05 18.94 16.11
CA ASP A 87 -0.92 20.00 15.92
C ASP A 87 -1.49 20.44 17.28
N GLY A 88 -0.76 21.29 18.01
CA GLY A 88 -1.27 21.99 19.21
C GLY A 88 -0.51 21.75 20.51
N ASP A 89 0.38 20.76 20.60
CA ASP A 89 1.27 20.56 21.75
C ASP A 89 2.63 21.21 21.50
N ALA A 90 2.84 22.40 22.08
CA ALA A 90 4.07 23.18 21.89
C ALA A 90 5.34 22.43 22.32
N ARG A 91 5.27 21.54 23.32
CA ARG A 91 6.43 20.77 23.78
C ARG A 91 6.80 19.70 22.77
N ALA A 92 5.81 18.97 22.27
CA ALA A 92 6.00 17.97 21.22
C ALA A 92 6.46 18.62 19.90
N CYS A 93 5.91 19.79 19.52
CA CYS A 93 6.40 20.57 18.38
C CYS A 93 7.88 20.91 18.54
N ARG A 94 8.28 21.42 19.71
CA ARG A 94 9.67 21.81 19.94
C ARG A 94 10.61 20.62 19.89
N ALA A 95 10.21 19.48 20.45
CA ALA A 95 11.00 18.25 20.37
C ALA A 95 11.18 17.78 18.92
N ALA A 96 10.12 17.88 18.10
CA ALA A 96 10.18 17.56 16.67
C ALA A 96 11.05 18.55 15.86
N GLU A 97 11.06 19.85 16.22
CA GLU A 97 11.98 20.83 15.62
C GLU A 97 13.44 20.49 15.93
N VAL A 98 13.76 20.17 17.19
CA VAL A 98 15.10 19.75 17.58
C VAL A 98 15.52 18.47 16.85
N PHE A 99 14.58 17.54 16.63
CA PHE A 99 14.82 16.41 15.76
C PHE A 99 15.16 16.84 14.33
N ASP A 100 14.34 17.70 13.70
CA ASP A 100 14.57 18.11 12.31
C ASP A 100 15.93 18.81 12.17
N GLU A 101 16.27 19.71 13.08
CA GLU A 101 17.58 20.38 13.12
C GLU A 101 18.73 19.36 13.22
N ALA A 102 18.67 18.43 14.18
CA ALA A 102 19.71 17.42 14.38
C ALA A 102 19.79 16.42 13.21
N PHE A 103 18.65 15.99 12.67
CA PHE A 103 18.58 15.02 11.58
C PHE A 103 19.13 15.62 10.28
N LEU A 104 18.76 16.86 9.95
CA LEU A 104 19.14 17.57 8.73
C LEU A 104 20.54 18.20 8.78
N ALA A 105 21.17 18.26 9.95
CA ALA A 105 22.51 18.82 10.13
C ALA A 105 23.56 18.06 9.31
N ASP A 106 23.45 16.73 9.27
CA ASP A 106 24.34 15.85 8.52
C ASP A 106 23.54 14.69 7.95
N LEU A 107 23.08 14.86 6.71
CA LEU A 107 22.33 13.83 6.00
C LEU A 107 23.21 12.68 5.55
N ASP A 108 24.52 12.89 5.40
CA ASP A 108 25.48 11.88 4.93
C ASP A 108 25.77 10.85 6.01
N ALA A 109 25.79 11.28 7.28
CA ALA A 109 25.88 10.41 8.43
C ALA A 109 24.60 9.58 8.70
N ARG A 110 23.47 9.85 8.03
CA ARG A 110 22.22 9.12 8.27
C ARG A 110 22.17 7.81 7.48
N PRO A 111 21.64 6.72 8.07
CA PRO A 111 21.41 5.49 7.34
C PRO A 111 20.35 5.70 6.26
N LEU A 112 20.49 5.02 5.13
CA LEU A 112 19.60 5.15 3.96
C LEU A 112 18.12 4.98 4.33
N GLU A 113 17.82 3.97 5.16
CA GLU A 113 16.47 3.71 5.64
C GLU A 113 15.86 4.89 6.41
N ALA A 114 16.65 5.60 7.22
CA ALA A 114 16.15 6.74 7.96
C ALA A 114 15.81 7.92 7.02
N LEU A 115 16.58 8.11 5.95
CA LEU A 115 16.28 9.10 4.91
C LEU A 115 14.98 8.77 4.18
N GLU A 116 14.79 7.50 3.79
CA GLU A 116 13.57 7.02 3.14
C GLU A 116 12.35 7.19 4.06
N ARG A 117 12.45 6.79 5.33
CA ARG A 117 11.39 6.99 6.33
C ARG A 117 11.09 8.48 6.55
N ARG A 118 12.11 9.35 6.59
CA ARG A 118 11.92 10.80 6.72
C ARG A 118 11.20 11.40 5.51
N LEU A 119 11.53 10.96 4.30
CA LEU A 119 10.84 11.35 3.07
C LEU A 119 9.38 10.89 3.10
N MET A 120 9.12 9.68 3.62
CA MET A 120 7.77 9.16 3.87
C MET A 120 6.97 10.07 4.81
N LEU A 121 7.58 10.55 5.91
CA LEU A 121 6.94 11.50 6.82
C LEU A 121 6.58 12.84 6.15
N HIS A 122 7.43 13.32 5.24
CA HIS A 122 7.17 14.53 4.43
C HIS A 122 6.01 14.29 3.44
N HIS A 123 6.06 13.22 2.63
CA HIS A 123 5.00 12.93 1.65
C HIS A 123 3.65 12.70 2.31
N GLY A 124 3.68 12.16 3.52
CA GLY A 124 2.50 12.10 4.34
C GLY A 124 1.95 13.48 4.68
N ARG A 125 2.78 14.48 4.97
CA ARG A 125 2.44 15.74 5.67
C ARG A 125 2.25 15.62 7.18
N MET A 126 2.79 14.57 7.81
CA MET A 126 2.90 14.53 9.28
C MET A 126 3.91 15.56 9.78
N ARG A 127 5.01 15.68 9.03
CA ARG A 127 6.10 16.59 9.32
C ARG A 127 6.69 17.02 7.99
N ALA A 128 5.95 17.91 7.32
CA ALA A 128 6.36 18.47 6.05
C ALA A 128 7.68 19.21 6.21
N LEU A 129 8.66 18.83 5.40
CA LEU A 129 9.85 19.62 5.17
C LEU A 129 9.52 20.83 4.26
N PRO A 130 10.11 22.01 4.53
CA PRO A 130 10.18 23.08 3.55
C PRO A 130 10.94 22.63 2.29
N ASP A 131 10.85 23.42 1.22
CA ASP A 131 11.41 23.07 -0.09
C ASP A 131 12.94 22.84 -0.05
N ASP A 132 13.71 23.72 0.59
CA ASP A 132 15.18 23.57 0.64
C ASP A 132 15.63 22.31 1.42
N PRO A 133 15.11 22.02 2.63
CA PRO A 133 15.40 20.75 3.30
C PRO A 133 14.91 19.51 2.55
N LEU A 134 13.78 19.60 1.85
CA LEU A 134 13.28 18.49 1.04
C LEU A 134 14.23 18.20 -0.13
N ALA A 135 14.68 19.24 -0.85
CA ALA A 135 15.62 19.11 -1.95
C ALA A 135 16.93 18.44 -1.49
N ARG A 136 17.49 18.92 -0.36
CA ARG A 136 18.69 18.32 0.26
C ARG A 136 18.49 16.84 0.61
N LEU A 137 17.33 16.48 1.15
CA LEU A 137 16.99 15.09 1.45
C LEU A 137 16.89 14.22 0.18
N THR A 138 16.21 14.72 -0.86
CA THR A 138 16.05 13.99 -2.12
C THR A 138 17.36 13.86 -2.88
N ASP A 139 18.24 14.85 -2.80
CA ASP A 139 19.59 14.81 -3.39
C ASP A 139 20.47 13.79 -2.67
N ALA A 140 20.49 13.81 -1.34
CA ALA A 140 21.21 12.82 -0.52
C ALA A 140 20.73 11.38 -0.76
N LEU A 141 19.44 11.18 -1.04
CA LEU A 141 18.88 9.90 -1.48
C LEU A 141 19.30 9.56 -2.90
N ALA A 142 19.22 10.50 -3.84
CA ALA A 142 19.57 10.29 -5.23
C ALA A 142 21.05 9.93 -5.40
N GLU A 143 21.96 10.60 -4.68
CA GLU A 143 23.40 10.29 -4.71
C GLU A 143 23.69 8.86 -4.23
N ARG A 144 23.07 8.43 -3.11
CA ARG A 144 23.20 7.06 -2.61
C ARG A 144 22.66 6.03 -3.59
N LYS A 145 21.50 6.29 -4.20
CA LYS A 145 20.90 5.40 -5.20
C LYS A 145 21.74 5.38 -6.49
N GLN A 146 22.33 6.50 -6.88
CA GLN A 146 23.25 6.59 -8.01
C GLN A 146 24.53 5.80 -7.76
N ALA A 147 25.12 5.89 -6.56
CA ALA A 147 26.29 5.10 -6.17
C ALA A 147 25.98 3.59 -6.17
N ALA A 148 24.74 3.21 -5.86
CA ALA A 148 24.24 1.84 -5.97
C ALA A 148 23.84 1.41 -7.40
N GLY A 149 23.95 2.30 -8.40
CA GLY A 149 23.58 2.02 -9.78
C GLY A 149 22.08 1.98 -10.07
N ASP A 150 21.24 2.50 -9.18
CA ASP A 150 19.77 2.51 -9.31
C ASP A 150 19.27 3.75 -10.07
N GLU A 151 19.47 3.75 -11.39
CA GLU A 151 19.10 4.86 -12.26
C GLU A 151 17.60 5.22 -12.23
N GLU A 152 16.71 4.26 -11.99
CA GLU A 152 15.26 4.51 -11.94
C GLU A 152 14.84 5.17 -10.63
N ALA A 153 15.44 4.79 -9.50
CA ALA A 153 15.23 5.49 -8.24
C ALA A 153 15.69 6.95 -8.33
N VAL A 154 16.87 7.19 -8.92
CA VAL A 154 17.39 8.54 -9.18
C VAL A 154 16.44 9.34 -10.08
N ARG A 155 15.98 8.76 -11.19
CA ARG A 155 15.03 9.40 -12.11
C ARG A 155 13.71 9.72 -11.41
N SER A 156 13.23 8.83 -10.54
CA SER A 156 11.99 9.03 -9.80
C SER A 156 12.12 10.14 -8.77
N LEU A 157 13.23 10.19 -8.01
CA LEU A 157 13.52 11.26 -7.06
C LEU A 157 13.66 12.62 -7.75
N ARG A 158 14.30 12.67 -8.93
CA ARG A 158 14.40 13.90 -9.73
C ARG A 158 13.04 14.34 -10.30
N ARG A 159 12.17 13.39 -10.69
CA ARG A 159 10.79 13.67 -11.14
C ARG A 159 9.88 14.16 -10.01
N LEU A 160 10.17 13.83 -8.75
CA LEU A 160 9.47 14.47 -7.62
C LEU A 160 9.71 15.99 -7.58
N GLY A 161 10.73 16.50 -8.30
CA GLY A 161 10.97 17.93 -8.55
C GLY A 161 10.61 18.44 -9.95
N ALA A 162 10.13 17.60 -10.88
CA ALA A 162 9.78 18.03 -12.25
C ALA A 162 8.82 17.05 -12.96
N ASP A 163 7.84 17.59 -13.67
CA ASP A 163 6.76 16.84 -14.34
C ASP A 163 7.08 16.47 -15.81
N GLU A 164 6.30 15.53 -16.36
CA GLU A 164 6.26 15.02 -17.76
C GLU A 164 7.17 13.81 -18.09
N GLY A 165 6.86 12.89 -19.02
CA GLY A 165 5.81 12.72 -20.05
C GLY A 165 6.34 11.66 -21.03
N GLY A 166 5.55 10.63 -21.38
CA GLY A 166 6.04 9.42 -22.06
C GLY A 166 5.83 9.36 -23.56
N GLN A 167 6.69 8.63 -24.28
CA GLN A 167 6.50 8.22 -25.69
C GLN A 167 6.50 6.69 -25.87
N GLN A 168 5.80 6.22 -26.91
CA GLN A 168 5.73 4.84 -27.38
C GLN A 168 6.20 4.71 -28.84
N ALA A 169 6.70 3.54 -29.24
CA ALA A 169 6.83 3.12 -30.66
C ALA A 169 7.02 1.59 -30.87
N SER A 170 7.11 1.20 -32.16
CA SER A 170 6.64 -0.04 -32.83
C SER A 170 7.61 -1.25 -33.04
N GLY A 171 7.12 -2.49 -33.38
CA GLY A 171 7.85 -3.70 -33.92
C GLY A 171 7.90 -5.10 -33.17
N ARG A 172 7.10 -6.08 -33.62
CA ARG A 172 6.62 -7.30 -32.92
C ARG A 172 7.59 -8.51 -32.69
N ARG A 173 7.88 -8.91 -31.43
CA ARG A 173 7.99 -10.31 -30.90
C ARG A 173 8.11 -10.34 -29.36
N VAL A 174 7.37 -11.22 -28.64
CA VAL A 174 7.56 -11.42 -27.18
C VAL A 174 8.89 -12.13 -26.97
N ARG A 175 9.83 -11.53 -26.25
CA ARG A 175 11.07 -12.20 -25.83
C ARG A 175 11.03 -12.46 -24.35
N ARG A 176 11.37 -13.68 -23.94
CA ARG A 176 11.56 -14.08 -22.55
C ARG A 176 13.04 -14.37 -22.39
N ASP A 177 13.75 -13.45 -21.75
CA ASP A 177 15.18 -13.53 -21.55
C ASP A 177 15.44 -13.71 -20.04
N ASP A 178 16.22 -14.72 -19.68
CA ASP A 178 16.78 -14.78 -18.33
C ASP A 178 17.91 -13.74 -18.27
N VAL A 179 17.76 -12.79 -17.37
CA VAL A 179 18.70 -11.69 -17.19
C VAL A 179 19.64 -12.09 -16.06
N GLU A 180 20.92 -12.23 -16.38
CA GLU A 180 21.95 -12.40 -15.36
C GLU A 180 22.01 -11.12 -14.52
N VAL A 181 21.77 -11.26 -13.21
CA VAL A 181 21.83 -10.16 -12.24
C VAL A 181 23.07 -10.36 -11.37
N GLY A 182 24.26 -10.24 -11.98
CA GLY A 182 25.55 -10.35 -11.27
C GLY A 182 25.61 -11.50 -10.26
N ASP A 183 26.13 -11.23 -9.07
CA ASP A 183 26.25 -12.17 -7.94
C ASP A 183 24.96 -12.30 -7.11
N ALA A 184 23.83 -11.72 -7.55
CA ALA A 184 22.59 -11.76 -6.76
C ALA A 184 22.01 -13.18 -6.72
N PRO A 185 21.59 -13.70 -5.55
CA PRO A 185 21.00 -15.04 -5.42
C PRO A 185 19.53 -15.09 -5.91
N VAL A 186 19.19 -14.31 -6.94
CA VAL A 186 17.83 -14.16 -7.46
C VAL A 186 17.84 -14.28 -8.98
N ARG A 187 16.92 -15.10 -9.52
CA ARG A 187 16.72 -15.20 -10.96
C ARG A 187 15.76 -14.12 -11.45
N LEU A 188 16.24 -13.25 -12.34
CA LEU A 188 15.39 -12.30 -13.06
C LEU A 188 15.04 -12.84 -14.44
N THR A 189 13.74 -13.01 -14.70
CA THR A 189 13.25 -13.26 -16.05
C THR A 189 12.56 -12.00 -16.57
N ARG A 190 13.02 -11.45 -17.69
CA ARG A 190 12.38 -10.32 -18.36
C ARG A 190 11.48 -10.82 -19.49
N VAL A 191 10.22 -10.39 -19.48
CA VAL A 191 9.30 -10.59 -20.61
C VAL A 191 9.11 -9.24 -21.28
N SER A 192 9.67 -9.09 -22.48
CA SER A 192 9.55 -7.84 -23.24
C SER A 192 8.32 -7.91 -24.14
N SER A 193 7.55 -6.82 -24.17
CA SER A 193 6.45 -6.72 -25.13
C SER A 193 7.03 -6.75 -26.55
N PRO A 194 6.32 -7.38 -27.51
CA PRO A 194 6.57 -7.15 -28.92
C PRO A 194 6.58 -5.64 -29.11
N LYS A 195 7.63 -5.07 -29.71
CA LYS A 195 7.57 -3.63 -30.00
C LYS A 195 6.28 -3.38 -30.84
N GLY A 196 5.64 -2.23 -30.67
CA GLY A 196 4.38 -1.93 -31.36
C GLY A 196 3.16 -2.68 -30.90
N THR A 197 3.27 -3.40 -29.78
CA THR A 197 2.09 -3.67 -28.97
C THR A 197 1.58 -2.32 -28.48
N PRO A 198 0.29 -1.97 -28.74
CA PRO A 198 -0.27 -0.75 -28.19
C PRO A 198 -0.21 -0.81 -26.67
N ASP A 199 0.08 0.33 -26.05
CA ASP A 199 0.02 0.43 -24.62
C ASP A 199 -1.44 0.35 -24.15
N ALA A 200 -1.81 -0.84 -23.66
CA ALA A 200 -3.12 -1.09 -23.09
C ALA A 200 -3.15 -0.78 -21.58
N ARG A 201 -2.17 -0.04 -21.04
CA ARG A 201 -2.25 0.46 -19.65
C ARG A 201 -3.43 1.39 -19.55
N ALA A 202 -4.42 0.98 -18.77
CA ALA A 202 -5.51 1.85 -18.41
C ALA A 202 -5.14 2.66 -17.17
N SER A 203 -5.67 3.89 -17.07
CA SER A 203 -5.64 4.63 -15.81
C SER A 203 -6.27 3.81 -14.69
N LEU A 204 -5.67 3.87 -13.49
CA LEU A 204 -6.25 3.31 -12.28
C LEU A 204 -7.58 4.00 -11.93
N PHE A 205 -7.69 5.30 -12.21
CA PHE A 205 -8.90 6.08 -11.98
C PHE A 205 -9.66 6.28 -13.29
N LYS A 206 -10.96 5.94 -13.28
CA LYS A 206 -11.87 6.10 -14.41
C LYS A 206 -12.62 7.43 -14.40
N SER A 207 -12.55 8.16 -13.29
CA SER A 207 -13.13 9.50 -13.14
C SER A 207 -12.22 10.43 -12.35
N GLU A 208 -12.38 11.74 -12.55
CA GLU A 208 -11.72 12.76 -11.71
C GLU A 208 -12.15 12.63 -10.24
N GLN A 209 -13.37 12.15 -10.00
CA GLN A 209 -13.89 11.92 -8.67
C GLN A 209 -13.11 10.84 -7.93
N GLU A 210 -12.83 9.70 -8.57
CA GLU A 210 -12.00 8.62 -8.00
C GLU A 210 -10.58 9.12 -7.71
N ARG A 211 -10.01 9.91 -8.64
CA ARG A 211 -8.69 10.52 -8.44
C ARG A 211 -8.68 11.46 -7.24
N ALA A 212 -9.63 12.39 -7.16
CA ALA A 212 -9.73 13.36 -6.06
C ALA A 212 -9.98 12.65 -4.72
N PHE A 213 -10.82 11.62 -4.71
CA PHE A 213 -11.05 10.77 -3.55
C PHE A 213 -9.75 10.11 -3.06
N PHE A 214 -9.00 9.48 -3.97
CA PHE A 214 -7.72 8.85 -3.65
C PHE A 214 -6.67 9.86 -3.15
N GLU A 215 -6.54 11.02 -3.79
CA GLU A 215 -5.64 12.08 -3.35
C GLU A 215 -6.03 12.63 -1.97
N THR A 216 -7.33 12.64 -1.66
CA THR A 216 -7.83 13.02 -0.32
C THR A 216 -7.47 11.97 0.72
N LEU A 217 -7.63 10.68 0.41
CA LEU A 217 -7.19 9.60 1.30
C LEU A 217 -5.69 9.65 1.57
N ARG A 218 -4.87 9.86 0.54
CA ARG A 218 -3.41 10.02 0.72
C ARG A 218 -3.07 11.19 1.64
N ALA A 219 -3.80 12.31 1.54
CA ALA A 219 -3.60 13.46 2.42
C ALA A 219 -4.10 13.19 3.84
N ALA A 220 -5.19 12.42 4.01
CA ALA A 220 -5.76 12.08 5.31
C ALA A 220 -4.97 11.00 6.06
N PHE A 221 -4.29 10.11 5.33
CA PHE A 221 -3.50 9.00 5.86
C PHE A 221 -2.03 9.13 5.47
N PRO A 222 -1.36 10.13 6.05
CA PRO A 222 -0.03 10.52 5.63
C PRO A 222 1.02 9.41 5.82
N THR A 223 0.86 8.62 6.88
CA THR A 223 1.77 7.57 7.35
C THR A 223 1.56 6.23 6.66
N HIS A 224 0.44 6.09 5.97
CA HIS A 224 -0.04 4.81 5.52
C HIS A 224 0.18 4.66 4.02
N LEU A 225 0.27 3.42 3.58
CA LEU A 225 0.19 3.10 2.16
C LEU A 225 -1.29 3.07 1.78
N VAL A 226 -1.67 3.85 0.77
CA VAL A 226 -3.03 3.84 0.24
C VAL A 226 -3.02 3.13 -1.12
N TYR A 227 -3.70 2.00 -1.19
CA TYR A 227 -3.80 1.17 -2.40
C TYR A 227 -5.16 1.38 -3.07
N PRO A 228 -5.22 1.98 -4.27
CA PRO A 228 -6.46 2.11 -5.01
C PRO A 228 -6.82 0.78 -5.69
N ASN A 229 -8.12 0.50 -5.82
CA ASN A 229 -8.65 -0.68 -6.52
C ASN A 229 -8.05 -2.01 -6.02
N ALA A 230 -7.91 -2.16 -4.70
CA ALA A 230 -7.25 -3.30 -4.10
C ALA A 230 -8.16 -4.54 -4.11
N ALA A 231 -7.62 -5.70 -4.48
CA ALA A 231 -8.38 -6.96 -4.43
C ALA A 231 -8.60 -7.42 -2.99
N LEU A 232 -9.82 -7.87 -2.66
CA LEU A 232 -10.11 -8.43 -1.33
C LEU A 232 -9.18 -9.59 -0.97
N SER A 233 -8.86 -10.43 -1.95
CA SER A 233 -7.94 -11.57 -1.79
C SER A 233 -6.48 -11.19 -1.51
N ALA A 234 -6.11 -9.91 -1.72
CA ALA A 234 -4.80 -9.39 -1.34
C ALA A 234 -4.82 -8.68 0.03
N ALA A 235 -6.00 -8.26 0.49
CA ALA A 235 -6.15 -7.50 1.73
C ALA A 235 -6.66 -8.35 2.91
N LEU A 236 -7.26 -9.51 2.65
CA LEU A 236 -7.83 -10.38 3.66
C LEU A 236 -7.24 -11.79 3.55
N ASP A 237 -7.06 -12.44 4.70
CA ASP A 237 -6.65 -13.83 4.77
C ASP A 237 -7.85 -14.76 4.49
N PHE A 238 -7.82 -15.42 3.32
CA PHE A 238 -8.87 -16.33 2.91
C PHE A 238 -8.98 -17.55 3.83
N GLU A 239 -7.86 -18.13 4.25
CA GLU A 239 -7.82 -19.36 5.05
C GLU A 239 -8.48 -19.13 6.42
N GLN A 240 -8.31 -17.93 6.98
CA GLN A 240 -8.95 -17.56 8.25
C GLN A 240 -10.46 -17.35 8.15
N ILE A 241 -11.01 -17.02 6.96
CA ILE A 241 -12.44 -16.66 6.83
C ILE A 241 -13.25 -17.65 5.99
N GLU A 242 -12.63 -18.55 5.23
CA GLU A 242 -13.31 -19.41 4.24
C GLU A 242 -14.46 -20.23 4.82
N HIS A 243 -14.33 -20.69 6.07
CA HIS A 243 -15.33 -21.48 6.78
C HIS A 243 -16.60 -20.67 7.11
N ARG A 244 -16.52 -19.33 7.09
CA ARG A 244 -17.65 -18.40 7.31
C ARG A 244 -18.30 -17.96 6.00
N LEU A 245 -17.66 -18.22 4.87
CA LEU A 245 -18.13 -17.81 3.54
C LEU A 245 -18.93 -18.92 2.86
N SER A 246 -20.06 -18.55 2.27
CA SER A 246 -20.79 -19.38 1.31
C SER A 246 -20.00 -19.51 0.00
N ASN A 247 -20.33 -20.52 -0.82
CA ASN A 247 -19.66 -20.71 -2.12
C ASN A 247 -19.74 -19.47 -3.02
N ALA A 248 -20.90 -18.79 -3.06
CA ALA A 248 -21.06 -17.56 -3.83
C ALA A 248 -20.23 -16.38 -3.31
N GLU A 249 -19.98 -16.33 -1.99
CA GLU A 249 -19.10 -15.33 -1.38
C GLU A 249 -17.63 -15.66 -1.64
N ARG A 250 -17.24 -16.95 -1.61
CA ARG A 250 -15.88 -17.39 -1.96
C ARG A 250 -15.53 -17.04 -3.40
N ASP A 251 -16.43 -17.31 -4.35
CA ASP A 251 -16.22 -16.93 -5.76
C ASP A 251 -16.14 -15.41 -5.94
N TYR A 252 -16.92 -14.67 -5.16
CA TYR A 252 -16.91 -13.21 -5.21
C TYR A 252 -15.65 -12.62 -4.57
N PHE A 253 -15.15 -13.20 -3.48
CA PHE A 253 -13.95 -12.79 -2.75
C PHE A 253 -12.73 -12.63 -3.66
N PHE A 254 -12.48 -13.60 -4.54
CA PHE A 254 -11.32 -13.56 -5.46
C PHE A 254 -11.46 -12.57 -6.62
N ARG A 255 -12.66 -12.03 -6.86
CA ARG A 255 -12.97 -11.13 -7.98
C ARG A 255 -13.26 -9.71 -7.54
N ALA A 256 -13.59 -9.52 -6.26
CA ALA A 256 -14.01 -8.24 -5.73
C ALA A 256 -12.81 -7.33 -5.48
N LEU A 257 -13.00 -6.06 -5.83
CA LEU A 257 -12.08 -4.96 -5.52
C LEU A 257 -12.74 -4.05 -4.48
N VAL A 258 -11.90 -3.40 -3.67
CA VAL A 258 -12.24 -2.28 -2.81
C VAL A 258 -11.59 -1.03 -3.40
N ASP A 259 -12.33 0.08 -3.48
CA ASP A 259 -11.86 1.28 -4.18
C ASP A 259 -10.57 1.84 -3.56
N ALA A 260 -10.44 1.78 -2.23
CA ALA A 260 -9.19 2.06 -1.57
C ALA A 260 -9.00 1.25 -0.27
N VAL A 261 -7.77 0.77 -0.05
CA VAL A 261 -7.35 0.15 1.20
C VAL A 261 -6.18 0.93 1.77
N VAL A 262 -6.29 1.30 3.04
CA VAL A 262 -5.23 1.97 3.81
C VAL A 262 -4.49 0.92 4.62
N VAL A 263 -3.17 0.91 4.53
CA VAL A 263 -2.28 -0.08 5.12
C VAL A 263 -1.27 0.61 6.00
N ASP A 264 -1.08 0.12 7.22
CA ASP A 264 -0.05 0.62 8.13
C ASP A 264 1.29 -0.05 7.83
N PRO A 265 2.28 0.67 7.25
CA PRO A 265 3.58 0.08 6.93
C PRO A 265 4.40 -0.27 8.18
N LEU A 266 4.12 0.33 9.35
CA LEU A 266 4.84 0.03 10.59
C LEU A 266 4.18 -1.10 11.39
N GLY A 267 2.92 -1.41 11.11
CA GLY A 267 2.16 -2.51 11.71
C GLY A 267 2.16 -3.78 10.85
N ASP A 268 3.34 -4.29 10.49
CA ASP A 268 3.51 -5.47 9.62
C ASP A 268 2.82 -5.36 8.26
N VAL A 269 2.66 -4.14 7.74
CA VAL A 269 2.04 -3.88 6.42
C VAL A 269 0.61 -4.43 6.35
N ARG A 270 -0.16 -4.25 7.44
CA ARG A 270 -1.55 -4.74 7.54
C ARG A 270 -2.58 -3.69 7.11
N PRO A 271 -3.64 -4.09 6.39
CA PRO A 271 -4.80 -3.24 6.14
C PRO A 271 -5.47 -2.78 7.44
N VAL A 272 -5.78 -1.49 7.52
CA VAL A 272 -6.41 -0.84 8.68
C VAL A 272 -7.76 -0.20 8.33
N TYR A 273 -7.95 0.28 7.10
CA TYR A 273 -9.23 0.87 6.67
C TYR A 273 -9.57 0.46 5.24
N PHE A 274 -10.86 0.23 5.00
CA PHE A 274 -11.43 -0.11 3.70
C PHE A 274 -12.43 0.96 3.29
N PHE A 275 -12.25 1.56 2.12
CA PHE A 275 -13.11 2.63 1.65
C PHE A 275 -13.70 2.34 0.27
N GLU A 276 -14.94 2.78 0.06
CA GLU A 276 -15.63 2.82 -1.23
C GLU A 276 -16.12 4.24 -1.53
N LEU A 277 -16.16 4.58 -2.81
CA LEU A 277 -16.70 5.81 -3.32
C LEU A 277 -18.06 5.52 -3.99
N ASP A 278 -19.14 5.84 -3.28
CA ASP A 278 -20.48 5.69 -3.83
C ASP A 278 -20.77 6.80 -4.84
N SER A 279 -21.18 6.41 -6.04
CA SER A 279 -21.72 7.35 -7.01
C SER A 279 -23.23 7.55 -6.81
N ALA A 280 -23.77 8.69 -7.26
CA ALA A 280 -25.22 8.93 -7.25
C ALA A 280 -25.99 7.96 -8.19
N HIS A 281 -25.27 7.19 -9.02
CA HIS A 281 -25.85 6.31 -10.03
C HIS A 281 -25.95 4.87 -9.49
N HIS A 282 -27.12 4.51 -8.98
CA HIS A 282 -27.55 3.11 -8.82
C HIS A 282 -29.01 3.03 -9.33
N ASP A 283 -29.42 2.08 -10.17
CA ASP A 283 -29.39 0.63 -9.92
C ASP A 283 -29.42 -0.21 -11.20
N PRO A 284 -28.86 -1.42 -11.12
CA PRO A 284 -29.72 -2.59 -11.23
C PRO A 284 -29.45 -3.54 -10.06
N ALA A 285 -30.45 -4.32 -9.61
CA ALA A 285 -30.41 -5.18 -8.42
C ALA A 285 -29.13 -6.04 -8.22
N GLU A 286 -28.37 -6.29 -9.29
CA GLU A 286 -27.05 -6.91 -9.25
C GLU A 286 -25.98 -6.10 -8.51
N ALA A 287 -25.94 -4.77 -8.64
CA ALA A 287 -24.98 -3.91 -7.93
C ALA A 287 -25.20 -4.03 -6.42
N ARG A 288 -26.44 -3.82 -5.96
CA ARG A 288 -26.82 -4.03 -4.55
C ARG A 288 -26.50 -5.43 -4.04
N ARG A 289 -26.62 -6.46 -4.89
CA ARG A 289 -26.28 -7.83 -4.51
C ARG A 289 -24.76 -8.00 -4.34
N LYS A 290 -23.95 -7.35 -5.19
CA LYS A 290 -22.49 -7.32 -5.05
C LYS A 290 -22.09 -6.57 -3.78
N ASP A 291 -22.69 -5.42 -3.53
CA ASP A 291 -22.42 -4.61 -2.34
C ASP A 291 -22.74 -5.37 -1.05
N ARG A 292 -23.94 -5.99 -0.98
CA ARG A 292 -24.31 -6.85 0.17
C ARG A 292 -23.35 -8.01 0.40
N ARG A 293 -22.80 -8.61 -0.67
CA ARG A 293 -21.79 -9.68 -0.53
C ARG A 293 -20.47 -9.12 -0.03
N LYS A 294 -20.05 -7.96 -0.53
CA LYS A 294 -18.84 -7.26 -0.08
C LYS A 294 -18.94 -6.94 1.42
N ASP A 295 -20.08 -6.41 1.84
CA ASP A 295 -20.39 -6.11 3.25
C ASP A 295 -20.32 -7.37 4.12
N ALA A 296 -20.98 -8.44 3.68
CA ALA A 296 -20.99 -9.69 4.43
C ALA A 296 -19.58 -10.29 4.58
N ILE A 297 -18.76 -10.23 3.52
CA ILE A 297 -17.37 -10.73 3.56
C ILE A 297 -16.53 -9.91 4.54
N LEU A 298 -16.55 -8.58 4.43
CA LEU A 298 -15.75 -7.71 5.31
C LEU A 298 -16.19 -7.83 6.76
N ALA A 299 -17.51 -7.87 7.02
CA ALA A 299 -18.03 -8.10 8.37
C ALA A 299 -17.59 -9.45 8.95
N LYS A 300 -17.62 -10.53 8.16
CA LYS A 300 -17.15 -11.86 8.61
C LYS A 300 -15.64 -11.91 8.85
N ALA A 301 -14.89 -11.04 8.18
CA ALA A 301 -13.46 -10.80 8.38
C ALA A 301 -13.17 -9.80 9.53
N GLY A 302 -14.19 -9.31 10.23
CA GLY A 302 -14.05 -8.36 11.32
C GLY A 302 -13.62 -6.95 10.88
N GLN A 303 -13.87 -6.59 9.62
CA GLN A 303 -13.46 -5.31 9.04
C GLN A 303 -14.65 -4.38 8.79
N THR A 304 -14.40 -3.08 8.93
CA THR A 304 -15.37 -2.02 8.64
C THR A 304 -15.14 -1.46 7.23
N LEU A 305 -16.22 -1.36 6.45
CA LEU A 305 -16.23 -0.72 5.13
C LEU A 305 -16.85 0.68 5.22
N PHE A 306 -16.07 1.70 4.91
CA PHE A 306 -16.52 3.09 4.90
C PHE A 306 -16.94 3.49 3.49
N ARG A 307 -18.21 3.85 3.30
CA ARG A 307 -18.73 4.35 2.02
C ARG A 307 -18.85 5.87 2.07
N LEU A 308 -18.17 6.55 1.15
CA LEU A 308 -18.30 7.99 0.98
C LEU A 308 -19.17 8.30 -0.22
N ARG A 309 -20.21 9.09 0.02
CA ARG A 309 -21.11 9.58 -1.02
C ARG A 309 -21.13 11.10 -1.02
N ARG A 310 -21.00 11.70 -2.20
CA ARG A 310 -21.25 13.14 -2.36
C ARG A 310 -22.76 13.37 -2.22
N THR A 311 -23.13 14.24 -1.30
CA THR A 311 -24.52 14.69 -1.12
C THR A 311 -24.87 15.89 -1.97
N ASP A 312 -23.85 16.63 -2.41
CA ASP A 312 -23.94 17.88 -3.16
C ASP A 312 -22.87 17.94 -4.26
N ALA A 313 -23.23 18.50 -5.41
CA ALA A 313 -22.31 18.64 -6.55
C ALA A 313 -21.16 19.63 -6.28
N GLY A 314 -21.27 20.45 -5.22
CA GLY A 314 -20.25 21.39 -4.77
C GLY A 314 -19.26 20.82 -3.74
N ALA A 315 -19.52 19.64 -3.16
CA ALA A 315 -18.59 19.01 -2.21
C ALA A 315 -17.27 18.70 -2.91
N GLY A 316 -16.25 19.50 -2.62
CA GLY A 316 -14.89 19.29 -3.08
C GLY A 316 -14.09 18.42 -2.11
N ARG A 317 -12.76 18.53 -2.24
CA ARG A 317 -11.77 17.80 -1.44
C ARG A 317 -11.97 17.94 0.08
N GLU A 318 -12.29 19.14 0.56
CA GLU A 318 -12.44 19.43 2.00
C GLU A 318 -13.59 18.64 2.64
N ALA A 319 -14.70 18.45 1.91
CA ALA A 319 -15.84 17.68 2.39
C ALA A 319 -15.48 16.20 2.56
N PHE A 320 -14.75 15.63 1.59
CA PHE A 320 -14.22 14.26 1.68
C PHE A 320 -13.24 14.12 2.84
N GLU A 321 -12.33 15.09 3.02
CA GLU A 321 -11.36 15.04 4.10
C GLU A 321 -12.04 15.05 5.47
N LYS A 322 -13.03 15.93 5.65
CA LYS A 322 -13.83 15.99 6.88
C LYS A 322 -14.56 14.67 7.14
N ALA A 323 -15.17 14.08 6.11
CA ALA A 323 -15.87 12.80 6.22
C ALA A 323 -14.92 11.65 6.57
N ILE A 324 -13.75 11.56 5.92
CA ILE A 324 -12.72 10.54 6.21
C ILE A 324 -12.22 10.68 7.65
N ARG A 325 -11.88 11.91 8.08
CA ARG A 325 -11.42 12.15 9.46
C ARG A 325 -12.49 11.81 10.49
N ALA A 326 -13.76 12.11 10.21
CA ALA A 326 -14.87 11.76 11.10
C ALA A 326 -15.08 10.23 11.18
N ALA A 327 -15.03 9.54 10.04
CA ALA A 327 -15.17 8.10 9.95
C ALA A 327 -14.11 7.36 10.78
N VAL A 328 -12.86 7.83 10.75
CA VAL A 328 -11.74 7.23 11.49
C VAL A 328 -11.78 7.55 12.98
N ARG A 329 -12.24 8.75 13.38
CA ARG A 329 -12.31 9.14 14.80
C ARG A 329 -13.41 8.42 15.58
N GLY A 330 -14.45 7.94 14.90
CA GLY A 330 -15.56 7.22 15.51
C GLY A 330 -15.48 5.70 15.39
N ALA A 331 -14.39 5.16 14.84
CA ALA A 331 -14.18 3.74 14.59
C ALA A 331 -13.38 3.05 15.69
#